data_AF-A0A7Y0H3I5-F1
#
_entry.id   AF-A0A7Y0H3I5-F1
#
_cell.length_a   1.000
_cell.length_b   1.000
_cell.length_c   1.000
_cell.angle_alpha   90.00
_cell.angle_beta   90.00
_cell.angle_gamma   90.00
#
_symmetry.space_group_name_H-M   'P 1'
#
loop_
_entity.id
_entity.type
_entity.pdbx_description
1 polymer ?
#
loop_
_entity_poly.entity_id
_entity_poly.type
_entity_poly.pdbx_seq_one_letter_code
_entity_poly.pdbx_strand_id
1 'polypeptide(L)'
;MTAQQVLPMSMTPGAVRVGAAADLVEDGLGGEVFLHGNLTYAWSGQDQVLRRLTAVQLVELQVAKVGEVADAFGVDTATLWRWRRDFAGTGVGGLAANKRGPKGASKLTSSVIADIRVRRQGGASLRAVAAATGLSTGSVRRALTSQALDLDAGHARGDAQDDDAQVLALVVDLPVLAVPAARTGDRVA
;
A
#
# COMPACT_ATOMS: atom_id res chain seq x y z
N MET A 1 -34.22 -23.21 13.68
CA MET A 1 -32.77 -22.91 13.58
C MET A 1 -32.42 -21.94 14.67
N THR A 2 -31.78 -22.38 15.75
CA THR A 2 -31.20 -21.49 16.76
C THR A 2 -29.88 -20.97 16.20
N ALA A 3 -29.85 -19.70 15.81
CA ALA A 3 -28.59 -19.02 15.50
C ALA A 3 -27.79 -18.97 16.80
N GLN A 4 -26.69 -19.72 16.86
CA GLN A 4 -25.77 -19.64 17.98
C GLN A 4 -25.24 -18.21 18.03
N GLN A 5 -25.56 -17.50 19.11
CA GLN A 5 -25.09 -16.14 19.33
C GLN A 5 -23.56 -16.20 19.43
N VAL A 6 -22.88 -15.49 18.52
CA VAL A 6 -21.42 -15.38 18.55
C VAL A 6 -21.07 -14.71 19.88
N LEU A 7 -20.34 -15.42 20.74
CA LEU A 7 -19.90 -14.86 22.02
C LEU A 7 -19.08 -13.60 21.73
N PRO A 8 -19.45 -12.43 22.31
CA PRO A 8 -18.63 -11.24 22.23
C PRO A 8 -17.43 -11.44 23.15
N MET A 9 -16.42 -12.15 22.67
CA MET A 9 -15.13 -12.21 23.33
C MET A 9 -14.26 -11.11 22.71
N SER A 10 -14.42 -9.87 23.20
CA SER A 10 -13.32 -8.91 23.11
C SER A 10 -12.17 -9.48 23.94
N MET A 11 -11.25 -10.20 23.30
CA MET A 11 -10.20 -10.96 23.99
C MET A 11 -9.13 -10.06 24.60
N THR A 12 -9.11 -8.78 24.21
CA THR A 12 -8.09 -7.81 24.61
C THR A 12 -8.72 -6.62 25.32
N PRO A 13 -8.29 -6.28 26.56
CA PRO A 13 -8.73 -5.07 27.24
C PRO A 13 -8.48 -3.82 26.40
N GLY A 14 -9.47 -2.93 26.32
CA GLY A 14 -9.36 -1.68 25.55
C GLY A 14 -9.66 -1.83 24.05
N ALA A 15 -10.06 -3.02 23.58
CA ALA A 15 -10.48 -3.20 22.20
C ALA A 15 -11.81 -2.51 21.90
N VAL A 16 -11.85 -1.81 20.76
CA VAL A 16 -13.06 -1.23 20.16
C VAL A 16 -13.68 -2.28 19.23
N ARG A 17 -14.98 -2.55 19.40
CA ARG A 17 -15.71 -3.46 18.50
C ARG A 17 -15.91 -2.82 17.13
N VAL A 18 -15.61 -3.57 16.08
CA VAL A 18 -15.82 -3.19 14.68
C VAL A 18 -16.79 -4.19 14.06
N GLY A 19 -18.07 -3.82 13.98
CA GLY A 19 -19.14 -4.72 13.57
C GLY A 19 -19.28 -5.94 14.49
N ALA A 20 -19.73 -7.07 13.92
CA ALA A 20 -20.04 -8.28 14.70
C ALA A 20 -18.84 -9.23 14.87
N ALA A 21 -17.80 -9.09 14.05
CA ALA A 21 -16.75 -10.10 13.92
C ALA A 21 -15.34 -9.60 14.27
N ALA A 22 -15.13 -8.29 14.38
CA ALA A 22 -13.80 -7.71 14.58
C ALA A 22 -13.64 -6.91 15.87
N ASP A 23 -12.45 -7.00 16.44
CA ASP A 23 -11.96 -6.19 17.56
C ASP A 23 -10.72 -5.42 17.10
N LEU A 24 -10.69 -4.11 17.34
CA LEU A 24 -9.55 -3.24 17.06
C LEU A 24 -8.92 -2.76 18.37
N VAL A 25 -7.63 -2.97 18.53
CA VAL A 25 -6.82 -2.32 19.56
C VAL A 25 -5.87 -1.38 18.83
N GLU A 26 -5.89 -0.08 19.15
CA GLU A 26 -4.97 0.86 18.52
C GLU A 26 -4.50 1.91 19.53
N ASP A 27 -3.19 2.17 19.53
CA ASP A 27 -2.52 3.17 20.35
C ASP A 27 -1.41 3.89 19.56
N GLY A 28 -0.56 4.66 20.24
CA GLY A 28 0.54 5.39 19.59
C GLY A 28 1.68 4.51 19.05
N LEU A 29 1.77 3.25 19.50
CA LEU A 29 2.80 2.28 19.09
C LEU A 29 2.37 1.45 17.90
N GLY A 30 1.06 1.35 17.63
CA GLY A 30 0.53 0.58 16.52
C GLY A 30 -0.90 0.16 16.73
N GLY A 31 -1.32 -0.86 16.00
CA GLY A 31 -2.63 -1.44 16.17
C GLY A 31 -2.71 -2.88 15.74
N GLU A 32 -3.72 -3.55 16.27
CA GLU A 32 -4.01 -4.95 16.10
C GLU A 32 -5.50 -5.12 15.80
N VAL A 33 -5.82 -5.99 14.84
CA VAL A 33 -7.19 -6.38 14.54
C VAL A 33 -7.34 -7.88 14.67
N PHE A 34 -8.33 -8.26 15.48
CA PHE A 34 -8.71 -9.64 15.71
C PHE A 34 -10.02 -9.94 14.98
N LEU A 35 -10.04 -10.98 14.17
CA LEU A 35 -11.26 -11.50 13.54
C LEU A 35 -11.68 -12.78 14.24
N HIS A 36 -12.87 -12.79 14.84
CA HIS A 36 -13.36 -13.90 15.64
C HIS A 36 -12.35 -14.37 16.71
N GLY A 37 -11.65 -13.41 17.33
CA GLY A 37 -10.61 -13.66 18.34
C GLY A 37 -9.21 -14.01 17.79
N ASN A 38 -9.03 -14.11 16.47
CA ASN A 38 -7.72 -14.40 15.87
C ASN A 38 -7.03 -13.13 15.39
N LEU A 39 -5.80 -12.90 15.84
CA LEU A 39 -4.98 -11.79 15.32
C LEU A 39 -4.78 -11.97 13.82
N THR A 40 -5.35 -11.05 13.03
CA THR A 40 -5.32 -11.11 11.57
C THR A 40 -4.42 -10.01 10.99
N TYR A 41 -4.45 -8.83 11.60
CA TYR A 41 -3.61 -7.70 11.19
C TYR A 41 -2.90 -7.12 12.41
N ALA A 42 -1.64 -6.76 12.24
CA ALA A 42 -0.86 -6.01 13.21
C ALA A 42 0.02 -5.02 12.47
N TRP A 43 0.12 -3.78 12.95
CA TRP A 43 0.97 -2.74 12.37
C TRP A 43 1.67 -1.94 13.45
N SER A 44 2.81 -1.34 13.08
CA SER A 44 3.47 -0.32 13.93
C SER A 44 2.84 1.05 13.71
N GLY A 45 3.00 1.99 14.65
CA GLY A 45 2.45 3.34 14.57
C GLY A 45 2.97 4.15 13.38
N GLN A 46 4.12 3.75 12.82
CA GLN A 46 4.69 4.35 11.61
C GLN A 46 4.12 3.74 10.32
N ASP A 47 3.53 2.54 10.39
CA ASP A 47 2.99 1.84 9.24
C ASP A 47 1.55 2.26 8.95
N GLN A 48 1.45 3.44 8.35
CA GLN A 48 0.18 4.00 7.90
C GLN A 48 -0.40 3.25 6.69
N VAL A 49 0.41 2.50 5.95
CA VAL A 49 -0.06 1.75 4.78
C VAL A 49 -0.85 0.53 5.25
N LEU A 50 -0.27 -0.25 6.16
CA LEU A 50 -0.93 -1.43 6.70
C LEU A 50 -2.16 -1.07 7.50
N ARG A 51 -2.11 0.00 8.31
CA ARG A 51 -3.31 0.54 8.98
C ARG A 51 -4.48 0.80 8.02
N ARG A 52 -4.20 1.47 6.89
CA ARG A 52 -5.22 1.79 5.88
C ARG A 52 -5.69 0.53 5.14
N LEU A 53 -4.76 -0.37 4.85
CA LEU A 53 -5.07 -1.65 4.20
C LEU A 53 -6.03 -2.46 5.08
N THR A 54 -5.76 -2.55 6.39
CA THR A 54 -6.63 -3.23 7.34
C THR A 54 -8.05 -2.65 7.30
N ALA A 55 -8.20 -1.32 7.39
CA ALA A 55 -9.51 -0.68 7.31
C ALA A 55 -10.24 -1.00 5.98
N VAL A 56 -9.53 -0.99 4.86
CA VAL A 56 -10.09 -1.37 3.56
C VAL A 56 -10.52 -2.84 3.54
N GLN A 57 -9.66 -3.76 3.99
CA GLN A 57 -9.94 -5.20 3.98
C GLN A 57 -11.13 -5.59 4.86
N LEU A 58 -11.32 -4.92 6.01
CA LEU A 58 -12.51 -5.15 6.84
C LEU A 58 -13.82 -4.85 6.10
N VAL A 59 -13.81 -3.87 5.21
CA VAL A 59 -14.96 -3.56 4.36
C VAL A 59 -15.06 -4.53 3.18
N GLU A 60 -13.97 -4.78 2.47
CA GLU A 60 -13.98 -5.67 1.29
C GLU A 60 -14.39 -7.10 1.64
N LEU A 61 -13.91 -7.61 2.77
CA LEU A 61 -14.27 -8.93 3.31
C LEU A 61 -15.65 -8.97 3.98
N GLN A 62 -16.40 -7.85 3.96
CA GLN A 62 -17.73 -7.72 4.55
C GLN A 62 -17.76 -8.05 6.06
N VAL A 63 -16.66 -7.80 6.77
CA VAL A 63 -16.54 -8.01 8.22
C VAL A 63 -17.37 -6.98 8.99
N ALA A 64 -17.38 -5.74 8.50
CA ALA A 64 -18.11 -4.62 9.08
C ALA A 64 -18.53 -3.60 8.01
N LYS A 65 -19.54 -2.77 8.33
CA LYS A 65 -19.98 -1.70 7.44
C LYS A 65 -18.97 -0.55 7.43
N VAL A 66 -18.94 0.21 6.33
CA VAL A 66 -18.04 1.37 6.15
C VAL A 66 -18.10 2.35 7.32
N GLY A 67 -19.29 2.65 7.85
CA GLY A 67 -19.45 3.56 9.00
C GLY A 67 -18.78 3.02 10.27
N GLU A 68 -19.03 1.75 10.61
CA GLU A 68 -18.45 1.10 11.79
C GLU A 68 -16.92 1.05 11.71
N VAL A 69 -16.36 0.78 10.52
CA VAL A 69 -14.91 0.80 10.30
C VAL A 69 -14.36 2.21 10.39
N ALA A 70 -15.02 3.21 9.79
CA ALA A 70 -14.56 4.59 9.83
C ALA A 70 -14.50 5.12 11.28
N ASP A 71 -15.55 4.87 12.05
CA ASP A 71 -15.66 5.26 13.46
C ASP A 71 -14.56 4.60 14.30
N ALA A 72 -14.35 3.29 14.14
CA ALA A 72 -13.34 2.55 14.88
C ALA A 72 -11.91 3.03 14.59
N PHE A 73 -11.61 3.35 13.33
CA PHE A 73 -10.30 3.88 12.92
C PHE A 73 -10.19 5.40 13.11
N GLY A 74 -11.19 6.07 13.69
CA GLY A 74 -11.16 7.52 13.93
C GLY A 74 -10.99 8.35 12.66
N VAL A 75 -11.56 7.91 11.53
CA VAL A 75 -11.51 8.61 10.24
C VAL A 75 -12.91 8.88 9.72
N ASP A 76 -13.04 9.84 8.81
CA ASP A 76 -14.30 10.07 8.12
C ASP A 76 -14.57 8.99 7.05
N THR A 77 -15.85 8.70 6.81
CA THR A 77 -16.27 7.71 5.81
C THR A 77 -15.80 8.06 4.39
N ALA A 78 -15.68 9.35 4.04
CA ALA A 78 -15.19 9.77 2.73
C ALA A 78 -13.68 9.48 2.55
N THR A 79 -12.88 9.59 3.61
CA THR A 79 -11.48 9.17 3.65
C THR A 79 -11.37 7.66 3.45
N LEU A 80 -12.21 6.86 4.11
CA LEU A 80 -12.22 5.41 3.91
C LEU A 80 -12.64 5.05 2.47
N TRP A 81 -13.63 5.73 1.89
CA TRP A 81 -13.99 5.59 0.47
C TRP A 81 -12.83 5.91 -0.47
N ARG A 82 -12.08 6.99 -0.20
CA ARG A 82 -10.89 7.34 -0.97
C ARG A 82 -9.84 6.23 -0.90
N TRP A 83 -9.56 5.69 0.29
CA TRP A 83 -8.62 4.57 0.44
C TRP A 83 -9.06 3.34 -0.35
N ARG A 84 -10.35 2.97 -0.30
CA ARG A 84 -10.90 1.86 -1.09
C ARG A 84 -10.71 2.09 -2.59
N ARG A 85 -10.97 3.30 -3.07
CA ARG A 85 -10.76 3.68 -4.48
C ARG A 85 -9.29 3.60 -4.87
N ASP A 86 -8.39 4.13 -4.06
CA ASP A 86 -6.95 4.14 -4.33
C ASP A 86 -6.39 2.70 -4.34
N PHE A 87 -6.86 1.87 -3.41
CA PHE A 87 -6.57 0.44 -3.37
C PHE A 87 -7.09 -0.31 -4.61
N ALA A 88 -8.33 -0.07 -5.02
CA ALA A 88 -8.89 -0.69 -6.23
C ALA A 88 -8.13 -0.29 -7.50
N GLY A 89 -7.57 0.93 -7.55
CA GLY A 89 -6.83 1.43 -8.71
C GLY A 89 -5.38 0.97 -8.79
N THR A 90 -4.67 0.92 -7.65
CA THR A 90 -3.20 0.75 -7.62
C THR A 90 -2.73 -0.27 -6.58
N GLY A 91 -3.64 -1.04 -6.01
CA GLY A 91 -3.36 -1.99 -4.93
C GLY A 91 -2.86 -1.29 -3.67
N VAL A 92 -2.04 -2.01 -2.89
CA VAL A 92 -1.47 -1.50 -1.63
C VAL A 92 -0.65 -0.23 -1.85
N GLY A 93 -0.02 -0.06 -3.01
CA GLY A 93 0.76 1.14 -3.35
C GLY A 93 -0.05 2.45 -3.29
N GLY A 94 -1.36 2.38 -3.61
CA GLY A 94 -2.26 3.54 -3.53
C GLY A 94 -2.56 4.01 -2.12
N LEU A 95 -2.33 3.16 -1.12
CA LEU A 95 -2.56 3.48 0.29
C LEU A 95 -1.37 4.19 0.92
N ALA A 96 -0.22 4.25 0.26
CA ALA A 96 0.90 5.08 0.67
C ALA A 96 0.50 6.56 0.64
N ALA A 97 0.93 7.32 1.64
CA ALA A 97 0.75 8.77 1.59
C ALA A 97 1.42 9.32 0.32
N ASN A 98 0.66 10.05 -0.51
CA ASN A 98 1.22 10.74 -1.66
C ASN A 98 2.44 11.57 -1.22
N LYS A 99 3.50 11.53 -2.03
CA LYS A 99 4.77 12.22 -1.77
C LYS A 99 4.46 13.68 -1.40
N ARG A 100 4.64 14.03 -0.13
CA ARG A 100 4.39 15.40 0.37
C ARG A 100 5.49 16.30 -0.20
N GLY A 101 5.15 16.98 -1.27
CA GLY A 101 6.03 17.94 -1.95
C GLY A 101 5.20 18.87 -2.84
N PRO A 102 5.77 20.00 -3.29
CA PRO A 102 5.11 20.82 -4.31
C PRO A 102 4.72 19.92 -5.48
N LYS A 103 3.52 20.17 -6.04
CA LYS A 103 2.78 19.33 -7.01
C LYS A 103 3.47 19.06 -8.37
N GLY A 104 4.80 19.18 -8.43
CA GLY A 104 5.60 19.36 -9.63
C GLY A 104 5.75 20.84 -9.97
N ALA A 105 6.81 21.18 -10.72
CA ALA A 105 6.95 22.52 -11.26
C ALA A 105 5.80 22.78 -12.24
N SER A 106 4.88 23.69 -11.90
CA SER A 106 3.61 23.92 -12.64
C SER A 106 3.78 24.23 -14.13
N LYS A 107 4.99 24.60 -14.56
CA LYS A 107 5.34 24.94 -15.95
C LYS A 107 6.09 23.85 -16.72
N LEU A 108 6.51 22.77 -16.06
CA LEU A 108 7.25 21.65 -16.66
C LEU A 108 6.30 20.45 -16.82
N THR A 109 5.33 20.59 -17.71
CA THR A 109 4.46 19.48 -18.11
C THR A 109 5.25 18.49 -18.98
N SER A 110 4.73 17.26 -19.10
CA SER A 110 5.30 16.23 -19.99
C SER A 110 5.43 16.72 -21.43
N SER A 111 4.47 17.50 -21.94
CA SER A 111 4.53 18.12 -23.26
C SER A 111 5.67 19.12 -23.41
N VAL A 112 5.91 19.97 -22.41
CA VAL A 112 7.01 20.95 -22.42
C VAL A 112 8.37 20.25 -22.34
N ILE A 113 8.47 19.16 -21.56
CA ILE A 113 9.69 18.34 -21.51
C ILE A 113 9.98 17.69 -22.88
N ALA A 114 8.95 17.21 -23.57
CA ALA A 114 9.09 16.66 -24.91
C ALA A 114 9.55 17.73 -25.93
N ASP A 115 8.97 18.94 -25.88
CA ASP A 115 9.40 20.05 -26.74
C ASP A 115 10.87 20.46 -26.48
N ILE A 116 11.26 20.54 -25.19
CA ILE A 116 12.66 20.76 -24.79
C ILE A 116 13.59 19.72 -25.46
N ARG A 117 13.20 18.44 -25.48
CA ARG A 117 14.01 17.37 -26.09
C ARG A 117 14.13 17.51 -27.59
N VAL A 118 13.01 17.69 -28.29
CA VAL A 118 13.01 17.80 -29.76
C VAL A 118 13.93 18.93 -30.19
N ARG A 119 13.86 20.09 -29.52
CA ARG A 119 14.74 21.23 -29.83
C ARG A 119 16.20 20.96 -29.48
N ARG A 120 16.48 20.23 -28.39
CA ARG A 120 17.86 19.87 -28.00
C ARG A 120 18.48 18.85 -28.95
N GLN A 121 17.71 17.88 -29.42
CA GLN A 121 18.13 16.92 -30.45
C GLN A 121 18.35 17.62 -31.80
N GLY A 122 17.53 18.63 -32.11
CA GLY A 122 17.74 19.53 -33.25
C GLY A 122 18.89 20.54 -33.09
N GLY A 123 19.73 20.42 -32.04
CA GLY A 123 20.93 21.23 -31.85
C GLY A 123 20.72 22.62 -31.22
N ALA A 124 19.50 23.00 -30.83
CA ALA A 124 19.23 24.31 -30.25
C ALA A 124 19.95 24.49 -28.89
N SER A 125 20.54 25.66 -28.63
CA SER A 125 21.20 25.95 -27.35
C SER A 125 20.21 26.00 -26.18
N LEU A 126 20.68 25.77 -24.94
CA LEU A 126 19.82 25.86 -23.74
C LEU A 126 19.12 27.22 -23.61
N ARG A 127 19.78 28.30 -24.08
CA ARG A 127 19.23 29.66 -24.07
C ARG A 127 18.11 29.82 -25.10
N ALA A 128 18.28 29.27 -26.30
CA ALA A 128 17.26 29.28 -27.35
C ALA A 128 16.02 28.46 -26.94
N VAL A 129 16.22 27.31 -26.31
CA VAL A 129 15.13 26.47 -25.80
C VAL A 129 14.38 27.16 -24.66
N ALA A 130 15.09 27.80 -23.74
CA ALA A 130 14.48 28.60 -22.66
C ALA A 130 13.61 29.74 -23.19
N ALA A 131 14.12 30.51 -24.17
CA ALA A 131 13.36 31.58 -24.81
C ALA A 131 12.09 31.06 -25.49
N ALA A 132 12.18 29.93 -26.19
CA ALA A 132 11.05 29.38 -26.92
C ALA A 132 9.97 28.73 -26.04
N THR A 133 10.34 28.24 -24.85
CA THR A 133 9.42 27.57 -23.90
C THR A 133 8.92 28.50 -22.81
N GLY A 134 9.40 29.75 -22.75
CA GLY A 134 9.08 30.70 -21.66
C GLY A 134 9.65 30.27 -20.30
N LEU A 135 10.67 29.43 -20.29
CA LEU A 135 11.31 28.88 -19.10
C LEU A 135 12.67 29.51 -18.84
N SER A 136 13.17 29.37 -17.61
CA SER A 136 14.57 29.71 -17.31
C SER A 136 15.52 28.66 -17.90
N THR A 137 16.74 29.06 -18.23
CA THR A 137 17.80 28.13 -18.65
C THR A 137 18.09 27.06 -17.60
N GLY A 138 17.96 27.40 -16.31
CA GLY A 138 18.06 26.45 -15.19
C GLY A 138 16.94 25.41 -15.17
N SER A 139 15.72 25.80 -15.55
CA SER A 139 14.57 24.89 -15.68
C SER A 139 14.77 23.91 -16.84
N VAL A 140 15.29 24.39 -17.98
CA VAL A 140 15.62 23.54 -19.13
C VAL A 140 16.72 22.53 -18.77
N ARG A 141 17.77 22.98 -18.08
CA ARG A 141 18.84 22.09 -17.59
C ARG A 141 18.29 21.03 -16.63
N ARG A 142 17.50 21.45 -15.63
CA ARG A 142 16.90 20.54 -14.65
C ARG A 142 16.02 19.48 -15.30
N ALA A 143 15.22 19.86 -16.29
CA ALA A 143 14.36 18.93 -17.03
C ALA A 143 15.14 17.83 -17.76
N LEU A 144 16.30 18.18 -18.34
CA LEU A 144 17.17 17.22 -19.01
C LEU A 144 17.89 16.30 -18.00
N THR A 145 18.29 16.82 -16.84
CA THR A 145 18.98 16.04 -15.80
C THR A 145 18.05 15.10 -15.03
N SER A 146 16.87 15.58 -14.59
CA SER A 146 15.94 14.76 -13.80
C SER A 146 15.49 13.51 -14.55
N GLN A 147 15.33 13.64 -15.86
CA GLN A 147 14.90 12.53 -16.69
C GLN A 147 16.02 11.53 -17.02
N ALA A 148 17.28 11.95 -17.02
CA ALA A 148 18.41 11.02 -17.11
C ALA A 148 18.45 10.12 -15.86
N LEU A 149 18.20 10.71 -14.68
CA LEU A 149 18.10 9.96 -13.42
C LEU A 149 16.89 9.00 -13.39
N ASP A 150 15.74 9.41 -13.96
CA ASP A 150 14.56 8.53 -14.06
C ASP A 150 14.80 7.33 -15.00
N LEU A 151 15.59 7.51 -16.08
CA LEU A 151 15.94 6.44 -17.01
C LEU A 151 16.94 5.44 -16.40
N ASP A 152 17.91 5.92 -15.61
CA ASP A 152 18.84 5.07 -14.85
C ASP A 152 18.11 4.28 -13.75
N ALA A 153 17.17 4.91 -13.04
CA ALA A 153 16.35 4.23 -12.04
C ALA A 153 15.40 3.17 -12.64
N GLY A 154 14.99 3.35 -13.91
CA GLY A 154 14.25 2.35 -14.67
C GLY A 154 15.09 1.13 -15.05
N HIS A 155 16.36 1.32 -15.38
CA HIS A 155 17.30 0.22 -15.67
C HIS A 155 17.67 -0.57 -14.40
N ALA A 156 17.92 0.11 -13.28
CA ALA A 156 18.22 -0.56 -12.00
C ALA A 156 17.07 -1.43 -11.46
N ARG A 157 15.82 -1.17 -11.85
CA ARG A 157 14.67 -2.04 -11.52
C ARG A 157 14.58 -3.29 -12.39
N GLY A 158 15.19 -3.30 -13.58
CA GLY A 158 15.26 -4.48 -14.45
C GLY A 158 16.17 -5.58 -13.88
N ASP A 159 17.22 -5.18 -13.14
CA ASP A 159 18.19 -6.09 -12.53
C ASP A 159 17.66 -6.80 -11.27
N ALA A 160 16.56 -6.32 -10.66
CA ALA A 160 15.95 -6.95 -9.49
C ALA A 160 15.21 -8.27 -9.80
N GLN A 161 15.06 -8.62 -11.08
CA GLN A 161 14.44 -9.90 -11.50
C GLN A 161 15.38 -11.11 -11.28
N ASP A 162 16.69 -10.88 -11.13
CA ASP A 162 17.66 -11.96 -10.82
C ASP A 162 17.55 -12.45 -9.37
N ASP A 163 17.08 -11.61 -8.43
CA ASP A 163 16.92 -12.00 -7.02
C ASP A 163 15.76 -13.01 -6.80
N ASP A 164 14.70 -12.95 -7.62
CA ASP A 164 13.55 -13.88 -7.54
C ASP A 164 13.95 -15.34 -7.88
N ALA A 165 14.95 -15.53 -8.74
CA ALA A 165 15.49 -16.85 -9.05
C ALA A 165 16.23 -17.49 -7.85
N GLN A 166 16.84 -16.67 -6.99
CA GLN A 166 17.57 -17.13 -5.81
C GLN A 166 16.62 -17.59 -4.69
N VAL A 167 15.44 -16.97 -4.56
CA VAL A 167 14.43 -17.32 -3.55
C VAL A 167 13.73 -18.65 -3.86
N LEU A 168 13.46 -18.93 -5.14
CA LEU A 168 12.87 -20.21 -5.57
C LEU A 168 13.79 -21.41 -5.26
N ALA A 169 15.11 -21.22 -5.31
CA ALA A 169 16.07 -22.27 -4.98
C ALA A 169 16.04 -22.68 -3.49
N LEU A 170 15.69 -21.77 -2.57
CA LEU A 170 15.59 -22.06 -1.13
C LEU A 170 14.33 -22.85 -0.74
N VAL A 171 13.25 -22.78 -1.53
CA VAL A 171 11.97 -23.45 -1.21
C VAL A 171 12.03 -24.97 -1.45
N VAL A 172 12.94 -25.43 -2.31
CA VAL A 172 13.07 -26.85 -2.68
C VAL A 172 13.69 -27.72 -1.57
N ASP A 173 14.30 -27.09 -0.55
CA ASP A 173 15.05 -27.79 0.51
C ASP A 173 14.30 -27.89 1.85
N LEU A 174 12.98 -27.62 1.86
CA LEU A 174 12.16 -27.81 3.05
C LEU A 174 11.91 -29.31 3.29
N PRO A 175 12.24 -29.84 4.48
CA PRO A 175 12.00 -31.24 4.78
C PRO A 175 10.50 -31.54 4.80
N VAL A 176 10.09 -32.56 4.05
CA VAL A 176 8.70 -33.05 4.01
C VAL A 176 8.32 -33.55 5.41
N LEU A 177 7.27 -32.95 5.99
CA LEU A 177 6.72 -33.39 7.27
C LEU A 177 6.24 -34.84 7.16
N ALA A 178 6.51 -35.64 8.20
CA ALA A 178 6.03 -37.01 8.27
C ALA A 178 4.49 -37.06 8.15
N VAL A 179 3.99 -38.09 7.46
CA VAL A 179 2.54 -38.31 7.32
C VAL A 179 1.92 -38.40 8.73
N PRO A 180 0.90 -37.57 9.04
CA PRO A 180 0.30 -37.58 10.37
C PRO A 180 -0.29 -38.96 10.68
N ALA A 181 0.03 -39.48 11.86
CA ALA A 181 -0.46 -40.79 12.30
C ALA A 181 -2.00 -40.80 12.33
N ALA A 182 -2.60 -41.92 11.89
CA ALA A 182 -4.04 -42.11 11.93
C ALA A 182 -4.53 -42.00 13.37
N ARG A 183 -5.56 -41.16 13.61
CA ARG A 183 -6.21 -41.07 14.93
C ARG A 183 -7.02 -42.34 15.17
N THR A 184 -6.39 -43.34 15.78
CA THR A 184 -7.07 -44.55 16.28
C THR A 184 -7.15 -44.48 17.80
N GLY A 185 -8.22 -43.89 18.33
CA GLY A 185 -8.47 -43.87 19.78
C GLY A 185 -9.59 -42.92 20.21
N ASP A 186 -10.72 -43.51 20.58
CA ASP A 186 -11.87 -43.06 21.38
C ASP A 186 -12.40 -41.63 21.29
N ARG A 187 -13.59 -41.52 20.69
CA ARG A 187 -14.58 -40.54 21.14
C ARG A 187 -15.24 -41.10 22.39
N VAL A 188 -14.96 -40.50 23.54
CA VAL A 188 -15.77 -40.69 24.75
C VAL A 188 -17.18 -40.19 24.42
N ALA A 189 -18.16 -41.09 24.54
CA ALA A 189 -19.57 -40.83 24.27
C ALA A 189 -20.19 -39.86 25.28
#